data_AF-A0A351JYW2-F1
#
_entry.id   AF-A0A351JYW2-F1
#
_cell.length_a   1.000
_cell.length_b   1.000
_cell.length_c   1.000
_cell.angle_alpha   90.00
_cell.angle_beta   90.00
_cell.angle_gamma   90.00
#
_symmetry.space_group_name_H-M   'P 1'
#
loop_
_entity.id
_entity.type
_entity.pdbx_description
1 polymer ?
#
loop_
_entity_poly.entity_id
_entity_poly.type
_entity_poly.pdbx_seq_one_letter_code
_entity_poly.pdbx_strand_id
1 'polypeptide(L)'
;KIMGLNILSTSVFLFLISVGYKEGGASPIRVPGVELYVNPLPHALVLTGIVVALALTSFALVLTIKIYKEYGTLDSDKLMDL
;
A
#
# COMPACT_ATOMS: atom_id res chain seq x y z
N LYS A 1 7.58 -2.18 -13.39
CA LYS A 1 7.22 -0.91 -12.70
C LYS A 1 6.21 -1.13 -11.56
N ILE A 2 5.07 -1.78 -11.81
CA ILE A 2 4.01 -2.03 -10.80
C ILE A 2 4.52 -2.70 -9.51
N MET A 3 5.36 -3.74 -9.61
CA MET A 3 5.94 -4.40 -8.44
C MET A 3 6.77 -3.44 -7.56
N GLY A 4 7.52 -2.52 -8.17
CA GLY A 4 8.29 -1.52 -7.45
C GLY A 4 7.40 -0.53 -6.68
N LEU A 5 6.27 -0.14 -7.27
CA LEU A 5 5.27 0.68 -6.59
C LEU A 5 4.66 -0.06 -5.39
N ASN A 6 4.36 -1.36 -5.52
CA ASN A 6 3.84 -2.16 -4.41
C ASN A 6 4.82 -2.30 -3.25
N ILE A 7 6.10 -2.51 -3.55
CA ILE A 7 7.16 -2.55 -2.53
C ILE A 7 7.24 -1.19 -1.83
N LEU A 8 7.23 -0.09 -2.58
CA LEU A 8 7.26 1.26 -2.00
C LEU A 8 6.06 1.53 -1.10
N SER A 9 4.84 1.19 -1.53
CA SER A 9 3.64 1.33 -0.69
C SER A 9 3.76 0.54 0.61
N THR A 10 4.22 -0.71 0.53
CA THR A 10 4.40 -1.57 1.71
C THR A 10 5.46 -0.99 2.67
N SER A 11 6.56 -0.47 2.14
CA SER A 11 7.60 0.20 2.95
C SER A 11 7.06 1.45 3.67
N VAL A 12 6.25 2.26 2.99
CA VAL A 12 5.60 3.44 3.60
C VAL A 12 4.64 3.03 4.71
N PHE A 13 3.89 1.94 4.54
CA PHE A 13 3.01 1.42 5.59
C PHE A 13 3.77 0.96 6.82
N LEU A 14 4.86 0.21 6.63
CA LEU A 14 5.73 -0.23 7.73
C LEU A 14 6.36 0.96 8.46
N PHE A 15 6.81 1.97 7.71
CA PHE A 15 7.33 3.21 8.29
C PHE A 15 6.27 3.91 9.16
N LEU A 16 5.04 4.04 8.65
CA LEU A 16 3.96 4.73 9.36
C LEU A 16 3.54 3.99 10.64
N ILE A 17 3.44 2.66 10.60
CA ILE A 17 3.16 1.84 11.79
C ILE A 17 4.26 2.01 12.83
N SER A 18 5.53 2.03 12.40
CA SER A 18 6.67 2.16 13.31
C SER A 18 6.65 3.48 14.09
N VAL A 19 6.20 4.58 13.46
CA VAL A 19 6.03 5.89 14.14
C VAL A 19 4.90 5.85 15.18
N GLY A 20 3.88 5.01 14.98
CA GLY A 20 2.76 4.85 15.90
C GLY A 20 3.01 3.94 17.09
N TYR A 21 4.15 3.23 17.10
CA TYR A 21 4.47 2.25 18.13
C TYR A 21 4.89 2.95 19.43
N LYS A 22 4.36 2.45 20.55
CA LYS A 22 4.71 2.89 21.89
C LYS A 22 5.20 1.68 22.67
N GLU A 23 6.39 1.78 23.25
CA GLU A 23 7.01 0.68 23.99
C GLU A 23 6.12 0.25 25.17
N GLY A 24 5.84 -1.05 25.28
CA GLY A 24 4.91 -1.60 26.28
C GLY A 24 3.43 -1.27 26.05
N GLY A 25 3.08 -0.59 24.95
CA GLY A 25 1.70 -0.28 24.60
C GLY A 25 0.93 -1.49 24.07
N ALA A 26 -0.28 -1.72 24.60
CA ALA A 26 -1.18 -2.74 24.07
C ALA A 26 -1.82 -2.30 22.73
N SER A 27 -2.36 -3.27 22.00
CA SER A 27 -3.20 -3.04 20.80
C SER A 27 -4.32 -2.05 21.11
N PRO A 28 -4.70 -1.12 20.19
CA PRO A 28 -5.64 -0.03 20.46
C PRO A 28 -7.11 -0.52 20.50
N ILE A 29 -7.37 -1.48 21.37
CA ILE A 29 -8.66 -2.10 21.64
C ILE A 29 -8.87 -1.97 23.15
N ARG A 30 -9.98 -1.36 23.57
CA ARG A 30 -10.24 -1.10 24.99
C ARG A 30 -10.39 -2.42 25.74
N VAL A 31 -9.45 -2.72 26.63
CA VAL A 31 -9.50 -3.89 27.53
C VAL A 31 -9.42 -3.40 28.99
N PRO A 32 -10.21 -3.97 29.92
CA PRO A 32 -10.09 -3.66 31.34
C PRO A 32 -8.68 -3.98 31.86
N GLY A 33 -8.12 -3.10 32.70
CA GLY A 33 -6.79 -3.29 33.31
C GLY A 33 -5.59 -2.88 32.44
N VAL A 34 -5.81 -2.33 31.24
CA VAL A 34 -4.75 -1.82 30.36
C VAL A 34 -4.82 -0.30 30.29
N GLU A 35 -3.73 0.37 30.69
CA GLU A 35 -3.62 1.83 30.69
C GLU A 35 -2.84 2.40 29.50
N LEU A 36 -1.91 1.61 28.94
CA LEU A 36 -1.03 2.03 27.86
C LEU A 36 -1.42 1.37 26.54
N TYR A 37 -1.67 2.20 25.51
CA TYR A 37 -2.03 1.76 24.17
C TYR A 37 -1.10 2.37 23.13
N VAL A 38 -0.88 1.64 22.04
CA VAL A 38 -0.25 2.18 20.83
C VAL A 38 -1.17 3.21 20.17
N ASN A 39 -0.60 4.12 19.37
CA ASN A 39 -1.39 5.16 18.72
C ASN A 39 -2.35 4.54 17.68
N PRO A 40 -3.67 4.75 17.78
CA PRO A 40 -4.62 4.23 16.79
C PRO A 40 -4.58 4.98 15.45
N LEU A 41 -4.08 6.23 15.42
CA LEU A 41 -4.13 7.07 14.23
C LEU A 41 -3.32 6.47 13.05
N PRO A 42 -2.06 6.02 13.25
CA PRO A 42 -1.30 5.40 12.17
C PRO A 42 -1.92 4.10 11.66
N HIS A 43 -2.57 3.31 12.52
CA HIS A 43 -3.27 2.09 12.11
C HIS A 43 -4.45 2.40 11.17
N ALA A 44 -5.24 3.43 11.50
CA ALA A 44 -6.35 3.85 10.65
C ALA A 44 -5.87 4.39 9.29
N LEU A 45 -4.78 5.16 9.28
CA LEU A 45 -4.19 5.70 8.04
C LEU A 45 -3.60 4.60 7.15
N VAL A 46 -2.97 3.58 7.72
CA VAL A 46 -2.47 2.44 6.94
C VAL A 46 -3.61 1.60 6.37
N LEU A 47 -4.67 1.35 7.14
CA LEU A 47 -5.81 0.57 6.67
C LEU A 47 -6.46 1.21 5.43
N THR A 48 -6.65 2.53 5.43
CA THR A 48 -7.16 3.26 4.24
C THR A 48 -6.15 3.22 3.09
N GLY A 49 -4.86 3.39 3.39
CA GLY A 49 -3.78 3.32 2.41
C GLY A 49 -3.70 1.97 1.68
N ILE A 50 -3.87 0.86 2.41
CA ILE A 50 -3.85 -0.50 1.84
C ILE A 50 -4.96 -0.68 0.80
N VAL A 51 -6.19 -0.25 1.11
CA VAL A 51 -7.32 -0.39 0.19
C VAL A 51 -7.09 0.42 -1.09
N VAL A 52 -6.57 1.65 -0.97
CA VAL A 52 -6.24 2.49 -2.14
C VAL A 52 -5.10 1.89 -2.96
N ALA A 53 -4.03 1.40 -2.32
CA ALA A 53 -2.90 0.78 -3.02
C ALA A 53 -3.31 -0.48 -3.79
N LEU A 54 -4.23 -1.28 -3.23
CA LEU A 54 -4.78 -2.47 -3.89
C LEU A 54 -5.63 -2.06 -5.12
N ALA A 55 -6.48 -1.04 -4.99
CA ALA A 55 -7.26 -0.52 -6.11
C ALA A 55 -6.37 0.01 -7.25
N LEU A 56 -5.32 0.76 -6.92
CA LEU A 56 -4.35 1.27 -7.90
C LEU A 56 -3.58 0.14 -8.59
N THR A 57 -3.19 -0.90 -7.84
CA THR A 57 -2.53 -2.09 -8.42
C THR A 57 -3.46 -2.80 -9.40
N SER A 58 -4.72 -3.02 -9.01
CA SER A 58 -5.73 -3.62 -9.90
C SER A 58 -5.91 -2.80 -11.17
N PHE A 59 -6.05 -1.48 -11.04
CA PHE A 59 -6.16 -0.56 -12.17
C PHE A 59 -4.94 -0.64 -13.09
N ALA A 60 -3.74 -0.62 -12.54
CA ALA A 60 -2.50 -0.71 -13.32
C ALA A 60 -2.36 -2.05 -14.05
N LEU A 61 -2.78 -3.16 -13.44
CA LEU A 61 -2.81 -4.47 -14.08
C LEU A 61 -3.81 -4.52 -15.24
N VAL A 62 -5.03 -4.00 -15.04
CA VAL A 62 -6.03 -3.93 -16.11
C VAL A 62 -5.52 -3.09 -17.28
N LEU A 63 -4.89 -1.95 -17.00
CA LEU A 63 -4.29 -1.10 -18.03
C LEU A 63 -3.18 -1.83 -18.78
N THR A 64 -2.31 -2.55 -18.05
CA THR A 64 -1.22 -3.34 -18.65
C THR A 64 -1.77 -4.41 -19.59
N ILE A 65 -2.81 -5.14 -19.18
CA ILE A 65 -3.48 -6.14 -20.02
C ILE A 65 -4.08 -5.48 -21.26
N LYS A 66 -4.73 -4.32 -21.11
CA LYS A 66 -5.35 -3.59 -22.23
C LYS A 66 -4.31 -3.12 -23.24
N ILE A 67 -3.19 -2.56 -22.78
CA ILE A 67 -2.08 -2.14 -23.66
C ILE A 67 -1.55 -3.33 -24.45
N TYR A 68 -1.33 -4.47 -23.79
CA TYR A 68 -0.84 -5.66 -24.50
C TYR A 68 -1.83 -6.17 -25.55
N LYS A 69 -3.14 -6.10 -25.28
CA LYS A 69 -4.18 -6.51 -26.24
C LYS A 69 -4.23 -5.62 -27.48
N GLU A 70 -4.01 -4.32 -27.32
CA GLU A 70 -4.06 -3.35 -28.44
C GLU A 70 -2.78 -3.33 -29.26
N TYR A 71 -1.61 -3.36 -28.61
CA TYR A 71 -0.32 -3.11 -29.26
C TYR A 71 0.57 -4.36 -29.40
N GLY A 72 0.21 -5.48 -28.78
CA GLY A 72 0.98 -6.73 -28.82
C GLY A 72 2.35 -6.70 -28.11
N THR A 73 2.70 -5.57 -27.48
CA THR A 73 3.96 -5.38 -26.75
C THR A 73 3.72 -4.65 -25.42
N LEU A 74 4.58 -4.94 -24.45
CA LEU A 74 4.66 -4.23 -23.16
C LEU A 74 5.97 -3.44 -23.01
N ASP A 75 6.81 -3.46 -24.04
CA ASP A 75 8.05 -2.71 -24.08
C ASP A 75 7.74 -1.21 -24.20
N SER A 76 8.15 -0.45 -23.18
CA SER A 76 7.79 0.97 -23.07
C SER A 76 8.43 1.82 -24.16
N ASP A 77 9.62 1.46 -24.62
CA ASP A 77 10.35 2.24 -25.62
C ASP A 77 9.66 2.05 -26.98
N LYS A 78 9.32 0.81 -27.34
CA LYS A 78 8.56 0.49 -28.57
C LYS A 78 7.17 1.11 -28.61
N LEU A 79 6.54 1.29 -27.45
CA LEU A 79 5.22 1.94 -27.36
C LEU A 79 5.28 3.46 -27.58
N MET A 80 6.43 4.11 -27.33
CA MET A 80 6.58 5.54 -27.61
C MET A 80 6.87 5.83 -29.08
N ASP A 81 7.39 4.84 -29.81
CA ASP A 81 7.73 4.94 -31.23
C ASP A 81 6.54 4.58 -32.17
N LEU A 82 5.41 4.11 -31.62
CA LEU A 82 4.17 3.77 -32.32
C LEU A 82 3.21 4.97 -32.41
#